data_AF-A0A958R8F3-F1
#
_entry.id   AF-A0A958R8F3-F1
#
_cell.length_a   1.000
_cell.length_b   1.000
_cell.length_c   1.000
_cell.angle_alpha   90.00
_cell.angle_beta   90.00
_cell.angle_gamma   90.00
#
_symmetry.space_group_name_H-M   'P 1'
#
loop_
_entity.id
_entity.type
_entity.pdbx_description
1 polymer ?
#
loop_
_entity_poly.entity_id
_entity_poly.type
_entity_poly.pdbx_seq_one_letter_code
_entity_poly.pdbx_strand_id
1 'polypeptide(L)'
;MKKTVLVLFLGLISLGIYAQETTAKIEFKSETIDYGDIDKGSDGVRVFEFTNTGTAPLVISDVRSSCGCTIPKKPEEPIMPGKTG
;
A
#
# COMPACT_ATOMS: atom_id res chain seq x y z
N MET A 1 48.42 -1.03 -12.65
CA MET A 1 47.93 -0.50 -11.35
C MET A 1 46.75 0.47 -11.52
N LYS A 2 46.82 1.53 -12.34
CA LYS A 2 45.68 2.46 -12.52
C LYS A 2 44.42 1.80 -13.12
N LYS A 3 44.58 0.93 -14.13
CA LYS A 3 43.46 0.22 -14.79
C LYS A 3 42.82 -0.86 -13.92
N THR A 4 43.60 -1.53 -13.07
CA THR A 4 43.11 -2.57 -12.15
C THR A 4 42.34 -1.96 -10.98
N VAL A 5 42.75 -0.79 -10.48
CA VAL A 5 42.02 -0.04 -9.45
C VAL A 5 40.67 0.47 -9.99
N LEU A 6 40.63 0.95 -11.25
CA LEU A 6 39.40 1.42 -11.88
C LEU A 6 38.35 0.30 -12.03
N VAL A 7 38.78 -0.90 -12.44
CA VAL A 7 37.89 -2.07 -12.57
C VAL A 7 37.36 -2.52 -11.20
N LEU A 8 38.20 -2.46 -10.15
CA LEU A 8 37.77 -2.78 -8.78
C LEU A 8 36.71 -1.79 -8.27
N PHE A 9 36.88 -0.50 -8.58
CA PHE A 9 35.95 0.56 -8.18
C PHE A 9 34.60 0.46 -8.91
N LEU A 10 34.59 0.12 -10.20
CA LEU A 10 33.34 -0.15 -10.94
C LEU A 10 32.61 -1.39 -10.42
N GLY A 11 33.35 -2.44 -10.03
CA GLY A 11 32.76 -3.64 -9.41
C GLY A 11 32.07 -3.33 -8.08
N LEU A 12 32.66 -2.48 -7.23
CA LEU A 12 32.08 -2.06 -5.95
C LEU A 12 30.79 -1.24 -6.10
N ILE A 13 30.67 -0.41 -7.15
CA ILE A 13 29.46 0.40 -7.41
C ILE A 13 28.27 -0.50 -7.78
N SER A 14 28.50 -1.64 -8.44
CA SER A 14 27.42 -2.57 -8.81
C SER A 14 26.71 -3.23 -7.62
N LEU A 15 27.35 -3.28 -6.44
CA LEU A 15 26.74 -3.82 -5.22
C LEU A 15 25.71 -2.88 -4.59
N GLY A 16 25.86 -1.55 -4.78
CA GLY A 16 24.94 -0.55 -4.21
C GLY A 16 23.58 -0.46 -4.89
N ILE A 17 23.44 -1.03 -6.10
CA ILE A 17 22.22 -0.93 -6.92
C ILE A 17 21.13 -1.93 -6.46
N TYR A 18 21.49 -2.95 -5.67
CA TYR A 18 20.56 -3.98 -5.19
C TYR A 18 19.84 -3.61 -3.88
N ALA A 19 19.99 -2.38 -3.37
CA ALA A 19 19.27 -1.91 -2.18
C ALA A 19 17.84 -1.44 -2.53
N GLN A 20 17.02 -2.30 -3.15
CA GLN A 20 15.59 -2.01 -3.30
C GLN A 20 14.89 -2.26 -1.97
N GLU A 21 14.33 -1.20 -1.36
CA GLU A 21 13.53 -1.34 -0.14
C GLU A 21 12.31 -2.24 -0.40
N THR A 22 12.18 -3.28 0.42
CA THR A 22 10.99 -4.11 0.50
C THR A 22 9.99 -3.42 1.41
N THR A 23 8.99 -2.77 0.83
CA THR A 23 8.01 -1.96 1.58
C THR A 23 6.60 -2.25 1.12
N ALA A 24 5.64 -2.24 2.06
CA ALA A 24 4.22 -2.29 1.75
C ALA A 24 3.71 -0.85 1.62
N LYS A 25 2.99 -0.55 0.54
CA LYS A 25 2.49 0.81 0.29
C LYS A 25 1.04 0.73 -0.18
N ILE A 26 0.16 1.45 0.53
CA ILE A 26 -1.26 1.56 0.20
C ILE A 26 -1.50 2.85 -0.60
N GLU A 27 -2.29 2.77 -1.66
CA GLU A 27 -2.74 3.92 -2.44
C GLU A 27 -4.25 3.81 -2.67
N PHE A 28 -5.01 4.77 -2.12
CA PHE A 28 -6.46 4.79 -2.25
C PHE A 28 -6.88 5.40 -3.58
N LYS A 29 -7.90 4.81 -4.21
CA LYS A 29 -8.56 5.40 -5.39
C LYS A 29 -9.26 6.71 -5.04
N SER A 30 -9.83 6.78 -3.84
CA SER A 30 -10.36 8.00 -3.24
C SER A 30 -10.24 7.90 -1.73
N GLU A 31 -9.77 8.96 -1.09
CA GLU A 31 -9.72 9.06 0.39
C GLU A 31 -11.04 9.55 0.98
N THR A 32 -11.95 10.05 0.13
CA THR A 32 -13.24 10.60 0.52
C THR A 32 -14.35 9.93 -0.26
N ILE A 33 -15.40 9.53 0.45
CA ILE A 33 -16.66 9.10 -0.15
C ILE A 33 -17.74 10.01 0.40
N ASP A 34 -18.33 10.83 -0.48
CA ASP A 34 -19.52 11.59 -0.15
C ASP A 34 -20.74 10.66 -0.23
N TYR A 35 -21.49 10.58 0.85
CA TYR A 35 -22.71 9.76 0.92
C TYR A 35 -23.88 10.43 0.21
N GLY A 36 -23.85 11.76 0.04
CA GLY A 36 -24.99 12.55 -0.41
C GLY A 36 -26.21 12.34 0.48
N ASP A 37 -27.38 12.36 -0.13
CA ASP A 37 -28.64 12.03 0.54
C ASP A 37 -28.81 10.51 0.61
N ILE A 38 -29.04 10.00 1.82
CA ILE A 38 -29.32 8.58 2.06
C ILE A 38 -30.67 8.41 2.74
N ASP A 39 -31.41 7.39 2.30
CA ASP A 39 -32.68 7.04 2.94
C ASP A 39 -32.44 6.43 4.32
N LYS A 40 -33.32 6.79 5.26
CA LYS A 40 -33.29 6.24 6.62
C LYS A 40 -33.52 4.72 6.56
N GLY A 41 -32.54 3.97 7.06
CA GLY A 41 -32.59 2.50 7.11
C GLY A 41 -32.11 1.81 5.83
N SER A 42 -31.57 2.56 4.86
CA SER A 42 -30.80 1.98 3.76
C SER A 42 -29.55 1.26 4.26
N ASP A 43 -28.99 0.35 3.45
CA ASP A 43 -27.79 -0.41 3.81
C ASP A 43 -26.56 0.48 4.03
N GLY A 44 -26.52 1.65 3.37
CA GLY A 44 -25.48 2.66 3.50
C GLY A 44 -24.08 2.15 3.18
N VAL A 45 -23.91 0.99 2.53
CA VAL A 45 -22.59 0.37 2.39
C VAL A 45 -21.76 1.17 1.37
N ARG A 46 -20.51 1.46 1.74
CA ARG A 46 -19.50 2.06 0.87
C ARG A 46 -18.19 1.29 1.01
N VAL A 47 -17.44 1.25 -0.08
CA VAL A 47 -16.17 0.53 -0.19
C VAL A 47 -15.09 1.52 -0.58
N PHE A 48 -14.00 1.54 0.19
CA PHE A 48 -12.78 2.23 -0.20
C PHE A 48 -11.92 1.27 -1.00
N GLU A 49 -11.81 1.51 -2.31
CA GLU A 49 -10.88 0.77 -3.15
C GLU A 49 -9.45 1.30 -2.96
N PHE A 50 -8.49 0.40 -2.79
CA PHE A 50 -7.08 0.75 -2.77
C PHE A 50 -6.22 -0.27 -3.50
N THR A 51 -4.99 0.11 -3.84
CA THR A 51 -3.98 -0.76 -4.46
C THR A 51 -2.75 -0.84 -3.57
N ASN A 52 -2.16 -2.03 -3.45
CA ASN A 52 -0.81 -2.16 -2.90
C ASN A 52 0.22 -1.80 -3.98
N THR A 53 0.75 -0.57 -3.95
CA THR A 53 1.80 -0.10 -4.87
C THR A 53 3.22 -0.33 -4.35
N GLY A 54 3.35 -1.07 -3.25
CA GLY A 54 4.62 -1.47 -2.67
C GLY A 54 5.23 -2.71 -3.34
N THR A 55 6.35 -3.15 -2.78
CA THR A 55 7.11 -4.34 -3.19
C THR A 55 6.95 -5.52 -2.22
N ALA A 56 6.26 -5.31 -1.09
CA ALA A 56 5.94 -6.34 -0.10
C ALA A 56 4.41 -6.54 0.06
N PRO A 57 3.94 -7.69 0.59
CA PRO A 57 2.53 -7.88 0.93
C PRO A 57 2.02 -6.82 1.93
N LEU A 58 0.85 -6.26 1.65
CA LEU A 58 0.19 -5.25 2.48
C LEU A 58 -0.82 -5.93 3.42
N VAL A 59 -0.59 -5.84 4.72
CA VAL A 59 -1.50 -6.36 5.75
C VAL A 59 -2.20 -5.19 6.44
N ILE A 60 -3.54 -5.18 6.40
CA ILE A 60 -4.32 -4.21 7.17
C ILE A 60 -4.48 -4.75 8.58
N SER A 61 -3.76 -4.17 9.55
CA SER A 61 -3.76 -4.62 10.93
C SER A 61 -5.03 -4.22 11.69
N ASP A 62 -5.50 -3.00 11.49
CA ASP A 62 -6.66 -2.43 12.19
C ASP A 62 -7.35 -1.35 11.34
N VAL A 63 -8.64 -1.11 11.57
CA VAL A 63 -9.40 -0.02 10.97
C VAL A 63 -10.27 0.62 12.04
N ARG A 64 -10.16 1.94 12.21
CA ARG A 64 -10.86 2.69 13.26
C ARG A 64 -11.74 3.78 12.66
N SER A 65 -12.96 3.87 13.14
CA SER A 65 -13.84 5.01 12.88
C SER A 65 -13.71 6.04 14.00
N SER A 66 -13.75 7.33 13.63
CA SER A 66 -13.79 8.43 14.59
C SER A 66 -15.19 8.60 15.22
N CYS A 67 -16.23 8.19 14.49
CA CYS A 67 -17.62 8.20 14.93
C CYS A 67 -18.19 6.77 14.92
N GLY A 68 -18.91 6.40 15.98
CA GLY A 68 -19.43 5.05 16.18
C GLY A 68 -20.65 4.68 15.31
N CYS A 69 -21.05 5.53 14.37
CA CYS A 69 -22.18 5.26 13.49
C CYS A 69 -21.82 4.36 12.29
N THR A 70 -20.53 4.09 12.09
CA THR A 70 -20.03 3.22 11.01
C THR A 70 -19.29 2.01 11.58
N ILE A 71 -19.44 0.87 10.93
CA ILE A 71 -18.75 -0.38 11.27
C ILE A 71 -17.77 -0.69 10.14
N PRO A 72 -16.47 -0.37 10.28
CA PRO A 72 -15.50 -0.65 9.24
C PRO A 72 -15.24 -2.15 9.13
N LYS A 73 -15.07 -2.64 7.90
CA LYS A 73 -14.61 -4.00 7.60
C LYS A 73 -13.33 -3.93 6.79
N LYS A 74 -12.35 -4.77 7.14
CA LYS A 74 -11.06 -4.88 6.45
C LYS A 74 -10.88 -6.26 5.81
N PRO A 75 -10.03 -6.39 4.78
CA PRO A 75 -9.57 -7.69 4.32
C PRO A 75 -8.87 -8.48 5.43
N GLU A 76 -9.08 -9.80 5.45
CA GLU A 76 -8.39 -10.70 6.38
C GLU A 76 -7.03 -11.16 5.82
N GLU A 77 -6.96 -11.32 4.50
CA GLU A 77 -5.75 -11.77 3.81
C GLU A 77 -4.83 -10.60 3.41
N PRO A 78 -3.50 -10.83 3.34
CA PRO A 78 -2.56 -9.86 2.80
C PRO A 78 -2.84 -9.53 1.33
N ILE A 79 -2.74 -8.25 0.98
CA ILE A 79 -2.87 -7.78 -0.40
C ILE A 79 -1.48 -7.80 -1.06
N MET A 80 -1.27 -8.67 -2.03
CA MET A 80 0.01 -8.79 -2.73
C MET A 80 0.37 -7.54 -3.54
N PRO A 81 1.65 -7.27 -3.82
CA PRO A 81 2.08 -6.18 -4.70
C PRO A 81 1.30 -6.10 -6.02
N GLY A 82 0.81 -4.91 -6.36
CA GLY A 82 0.00 -4.64 -7.55
C GLY A 82 -1.44 -5.13 -7.49
N LYS A 83 -1.90 -5.69 -6.36
CA LYS A 83 -3.30 -6.12 -6.17
C LYS A 83 -4.12 -5.05 -5.47
N THR A 84 -5.43 -5.11 -5.71
CA THR A 84 -6.43 -4.23 -5.13
C THR A 84 -7.13 -4.89 -3.94
N GLY A 85 -7.57 -4.07 -2.99
CA GLY A 85 -8.36 -4.47 -1.83
C GLY A 85 -9.54 -3.54 -1.58
#